data_AF-A0ABD3RRC5-F1
#
_entry.id   AF-A0ABD3RRC5-F1
#
_cell.length_a   1.000
_cell.length_b   1.000
_cell.length_c   1.000
_cell.angle_alpha   90.00
_cell.angle_beta   90.00
_cell.angle_gamma   90.00
#
_symmetry.space_group_name_H-M   'P 1'
#
loop_
_entity.id
_entity.type
_entity.pdbx_description
1 polymer ?
#
loop_
_entity_poly.entity_id
_entity_poly.type
_entity_poly.pdbx_seq_one_letter_code
_entity_poly.pdbx_strand_id
1 'polypeptide(L)'
;MAKAFSLLLAAASLAIALFMPTNHAFVPPAAALASPFPSSSSSSSSSSSSSSYSSLSSSSSLSSSEADDSNDINPHREVIKMSPLFQGSGVIRGGKYGVLNNSTILSPDEAAKSVGVQAPIVATKGTWQRAWRLHMFMMRNVLHRFDGCRPKDSKLALACLWWKALAGNDITSPVYDHQLSYDLLPPITRWIVSRRLCRWYPRLHHANVEIRTAYLDKSVTGIINSFVANEITATKTDDDAIESRPRRKARIRVIVMGGGYDTRSLKILERYLLLKNDEKNRTDDISPPKRLLRRKVQPRQHVQLRFWKRSKRGRFREDGLKREKQSHSFDDSTTSLLSLTSLSSSKSEYNLECYELDLPEVVRAKRQLIQTRLQRRRPWLKQMTTGIAGEYPCLIPVNLNDVNETRNALEGILQIPSSPSGDETGDDNIPGCDDDITNIILFEGVMIYLDEGIPHSLLQLCSDVLNERINTSMAPGASSSSSSSSGYLCFADRLDNIPGGDIDAAHVELASTGWELLDWLPKPGLARHMGVARLRTR
;
A
#
# COMPACT_ATOMS: atom_id res chain seq x y z
N MET A 1 -6.20 -36.15 15.06
CA MET A 1 -6.10 -34.68 15.16
C MET A 1 -6.68 -33.90 13.98
N ALA A 2 -6.34 -34.19 12.71
CA ALA A 2 -6.84 -33.42 11.56
C ALA A 2 -8.38 -33.40 11.43
N LYS A 3 -9.06 -34.54 11.67
CA LYS A 3 -10.54 -34.62 11.66
C LYS A 3 -11.18 -33.79 12.79
N ALA A 4 -10.65 -33.87 14.00
CA ALA A 4 -11.14 -33.11 15.16
C ALA A 4 -10.95 -31.59 14.98
N PHE A 5 -9.83 -31.15 14.41
CA PHE A 5 -9.57 -29.74 14.13
C PHE A 5 -10.44 -29.20 12.97
N SER A 6 -10.68 -30.02 11.94
CA SER A 6 -11.63 -29.67 10.86
C SER A 6 -13.07 -29.58 11.37
N LEU A 7 -13.48 -30.45 12.31
CA LEU A 7 -14.76 -30.38 12.99
C LEU A 7 -14.88 -29.14 13.88
N LEU A 8 -13.83 -28.78 14.62
CA LEU A 8 -13.80 -27.57 15.45
C LEU A 8 -13.93 -26.29 14.60
N LEU A 9 -13.29 -26.24 13.43
CA LEU A 9 -13.35 -25.08 12.54
C LEU A 9 -14.59 -25.05 11.66
N ALA A 10 -15.13 -26.21 11.27
CA ALA A 10 -16.46 -26.30 10.68
C ALA A 10 -17.51 -25.86 11.72
N ALA A 11 -17.39 -26.28 12.98
CA ALA A 11 -18.23 -25.83 14.07
C ALA A 11 -18.01 -24.34 14.41
N ALA A 12 -16.80 -23.80 14.28
CA ALA A 12 -16.56 -22.37 14.45
C ALA A 12 -17.11 -21.55 13.28
N SER A 13 -16.98 -22.03 12.04
CA SER A 13 -17.56 -21.39 10.84
C SER A 13 -19.07 -21.48 10.86
N LEU A 14 -19.62 -22.63 11.29
CA LEU A 14 -21.05 -22.85 11.49
C LEU A 14 -21.55 -22.04 12.68
N ALA A 15 -20.80 -21.89 13.77
CA ALA A 15 -21.15 -21.00 14.88
C ALA A 15 -21.13 -19.54 14.42
N ILE A 16 -20.13 -19.10 13.67
CA ILE A 16 -20.10 -17.77 13.07
C ILE A 16 -21.32 -17.55 12.14
N ALA A 17 -21.74 -18.58 11.41
CA ALA A 17 -22.92 -18.53 10.53
C ALA A 17 -24.26 -18.61 11.30
N LEU A 18 -24.36 -19.44 12.34
CA LEU A 18 -25.56 -19.65 13.17
C LEU A 18 -25.78 -18.52 14.18
N PHE A 19 -24.75 -17.74 14.49
CA PHE A 19 -24.85 -16.52 15.32
C PHE A 19 -25.03 -15.24 14.49
N MET A 20 -25.34 -15.35 13.19
CA MET A 20 -25.95 -14.26 12.45
C MET A 20 -27.37 -14.05 13.00
N PRO A 21 -27.70 -12.88 13.57
CA PRO A 21 -29.00 -12.69 14.20
C PRO A 21 -30.11 -12.80 13.15
N THR A 22 -31.06 -13.71 13.37
CA THR A 22 -32.42 -13.50 12.88
C THR A 22 -32.94 -12.23 13.55
N ASN A 23 -33.45 -11.29 12.77
CA ASN A 23 -33.94 -10.00 13.26
C ASN A 23 -35.04 -10.20 14.32
N HIS A 24 -34.68 -10.16 15.60
CA HIS A 24 -35.62 -9.91 16.69
C HIS A 24 -35.07 -8.79 17.56
N ALA A 25 -35.87 -7.73 17.68
CA ALA A 25 -35.60 -6.57 18.51
C ALA A 25 -35.48 -7.01 19.97
N PHE A 26 -34.33 -6.73 20.58
CA PHE A 26 -34.10 -6.97 22.00
C PHE A 26 -33.89 -5.61 22.67
N VAL A 27 -34.80 -5.26 23.59
CA VAL A 27 -34.72 -4.08 24.46
C VAL A 27 -34.11 -4.52 25.79
N PRO A 28 -32.95 -3.98 26.22
CA PRO A 28 -32.42 -4.28 27.55
C PRO A 28 -32.91 -3.24 28.59
N PRO A 29 -33.16 -3.65 29.85
CA PRO A 29 -33.51 -2.75 30.95
C PRO A 29 -32.26 -2.08 31.56
N ALA A 30 -32.49 -0.94 32.20
CA ALA A 30 -31.48 -0.10 32.84
C ALA A 30 -31.29 -0.42 34.35
N ALA A 31 -30.04 -0.40 34.82
CA ALA A 31 -29.58 -0.13 36.20
C ALA A 31 -28.03 -0.10 36.19
N ALA A 32 -27.32 0.98 36.52
CA ALA A 32 -27.06 1.60 37.83
C ALA A 32 -26.08 0.81 38.73
N LEU A 33 -24.82 1.26 38.82
CA LEU A 33 -24.14 1.76 40.03
C LEU A 33 -22.60 1.73 39.92
N ALA A 34 -22.01 2.78 40.48
CA ALA A 34 -20.60 3.15 40.52
C ALA A 34 -19.87 2.59 41.75
N SER A 35 -18.53 2.51 41.69
CA SER A 35 -17.55 2.87 42.74
C SER A 35 -16.12 2.38 42.38
N PRO A 36 -15.04 2.96 42.95
CA PRO A 36 -13.79 3.27 42.22
C PRO A 36 -12.59 2.38 42.55
N PHE A 37 -11.58 2.41 41.67
CA PHE A 37 -10.24 1.86 41.92
C PHE A 37 -9.28 2.94 42.49
N PRO A 38 -8.38 2.57 43.42
CA PRO A 38 -7.43 3.51 44.01
C PRO A 38 -6.17 3.69 43.16
N SER A 39 -5.66 4.91 43.19
CA SER A 39 -4.38 5.37 42.67
C SER A 39 -3.21 4.85 43.52
N SER A 40 -2.25 4.18 42.90
CA SER A 40 -0.97 3.83 43.53
C SER A 40 0.10 4.87 43.19
N SER A 41 0.65 5.44 44.26
CA SER A 41 1.73 6.39 44.39
C SER A 41 3.07 5.93 43.81
N SER A 42 3.78 6.88 43.22
CA SER A 42 5.20 6.85 42.88
C SER A 42 6.07 6.88 44.14
N SER A 43 7.00 5.93 44.27
CA SER A 43 8.10 5.99 45.23
C SER A 43 9.43 5.91 44.49
N SER A 44 10.15 7.02 44.57
CA SER A 44 11.58 7.17 44.32
C SER A 44 12.41 6.35 45.31
N SER A 45 13.44 5.67 44.83
CA SER A 45 14.59 5.30 45.66
C SER A 45 15.85 5.21 44.81
N SER A 46 16.75 6.14 45.11
CA SER A 46 18.17 6.17 44.81
C SER A 46 18.91 4.93 45.32
N SER A 47 19.85 4.41 44.54
CA SER A 47 21.08 3.84 45.08
C SER A 47 22.22 3.91 44.06
N SER A 48 23.28 4.53 44.54
CA SER A 48 24.61 4.69 43.97
C SER A 48 25.44 3.41 44.08
N SER A 49 26.23 3.11 43.06
CA SER A 49 27.58 2.56 43.27
C SER A 49 28.49 2.78 42.06
N SER A 50 29.69 3.19 42.43
CA SER A 50 30.86 3.64 41.69
C SER A 50 31.66 2.52 41.02
N SER A 51 32.30 2.81 39.88
CA SER A 51 33.74 2.52 39.67
C SER A 51 34.26 3.14 38.35
N SER A 52 35.06 4.20 38.52
CA SER A 52 36.41 4.41 37.96
C SER A 52 36.72 3.97 36.52
N TYR A 53 36.99 4.95 35.64
CA TYR A 53 38.24 4.99 34.86
C TYR A 53 38.61 6.45 34.53
N SER A 54 39.87 6.75 34.82
CA SER A 54 40.62 7.99 34.70
C SER A 54 40.98 8.30 33.23
N SER A 55 40.71 9.52 32.77
CA SER A 55 41.68 10.61 32.49
C SER A 55 42.32 10.60 31.09
N LEU A 56 42.08 11.65 30.30
CA LEU A 56 43.08 12.65 29.91
C LEU A 56 42.47 13.76 29.03
N SER A 57 42.43 14.95 29.63
CA SER A 57 42.57 16.31 29.10
C SER A 57 42.76 16.55 27.59
N SER A 58 42.06 17.57 27.06
CA SER A 58 42.69 18.81 26.60
C SER A 58 41.67 19.94 26.45
N SER A 59 41.94 21.01 27.20
CA SER A 59 41.25 22.30 27.29
C SER A 59 41.65 23.26 26.17
N SER A 60 40.73 24.12 25.73
CA SER A 60 41.05 25.54 25.53
C SER A 60 39.80 26.39 25.73
N SER A 61 39.98 27.38 26.61
CA SER A 61 39.04 28.38 27.09
C SER A 61 39.38 29.75 26.48
N LEU A 62 38.39 30.65 26.38
CA LEU A 62 38.41 32.12 26.62
C LEU A 62 37.03 32.66 26.11
N SER A 63 36.09 33.09 26.98
CA SER A 63 35.98 34.39 27.68
C SER A 63 35.61 35.53 26.70
N SER A 64 34.70 36.50 26.92
CA SER A 64 33.66 36.84 27.91
C SER A 64 33.17 38.27 27.58
N SER A 65 31.88 38.59 27.72
CA SER A 65 31.25 39.88 28.12
C SER A 65 29.76 39.80 27.76
N GLU A 66 28.78 39.72 28.66
CA GLU A 66 28.25 40.74 29.63
C GLU A 66 28.01 42.10 28.94
N ALA A 67 26.83 42.74 28.98
CA ALA A 67 25.58 42.56 29.71
C ALA A 67 24.47 43.32 28.93
N ASP A 68 23.19 42.97 29.07
CA ASP A 68 22.22 43.95 29.57
C ASP A 68 20.87 43.32 29.95
N ASP A 69 20.27 43.97 30.94
CA ASP A 69 19.26 43.51 31.87
C ASP A 69 17.80 43.73 31.40
N SER A 70 16.90 42.99 32.05
CA SER A 70 15.49 43.34 32.31
C SER A 70 14.46 43.31 31.15
N ASN A 71 13.56 42.33 31.17
CA ASN A 71 12.22 42.58 31.73
C ASN A 71 11.35 41.33 31.84
N ASP A 72 10.78 41.21 33.03
CA ASP A 72 9.69 40.34 33.43
C ASP A 72 8.49 40.41 32.47
N ILE A 73 7.82 39.26 32.28
CA ILE A 73 6.42 39.00 32.65
C ILE A 73 6.05 37.64 32.05
N ASN A 74 5.99 36.64 32.93
CA ASN A 74 5.26 35.40 32.74
C ASN A 74 3.95 35.58 33.52
N PRO A 75 2.77 35.23 32.96
CA PRO A 75 2.06 34.16 33.65
C PRO A 75 1.14 33.28 32.79
N HIS A 76 0.84 32.10 33.36
CA HIS A 76 -0.29 31.20 33.07
C HIS A 76 -0.19 30.25 31.88
N ARG A 77 0.57 29.18 32.10
CA ARG A 77 0.36 27.87 31.47
C ARG A 77 -0.85 27.20 32.11
N GLU A 78 -2.03 27.39 31.55
CA GLU A 78 -3.23 26.64 31.94
C GLU A 78 -3.09 25.16 31.56
N VAL A 79 -3.22 24.31 32.57
CA VAL A 79 -3.37 22.86 32.45
C VAL A 79 -4.77 22.58 31.90
N ILE A 80 -4.87 22.24 30.61
CA ILE A 80 -6.11 21.79 29.99
C ILE A 80 -6.54 20.48 30.64
N LYS A 81 -7.54 20.58 31.53
CA LYS A 81 -8.27 19.44 32.08
C LYS A 81 -9.01 18.72 30.95
N MET A 82 -8.60 17.48 30.66
CA MET A 82 -9.37 16.58 29.81
C MET A 82 -10.74 16.31 30.43
N SER A 83 -11.81 16.61 29.68
CA SER A 83 -13.19 16.35 30.07
C SER A 83 -13.62 14.91 29.72
N PRO A 84 -14.52 14.28 30.50
CA PRO A 84 -14.88 12.89 30.33
C PRO A 84 -15.93 12.67 29.22
N LEU A 85 -15.67 11.60 28.46
CA LEU A 85 -16.61 10.69 27.78
C LEU A 85 -18.07 11.13 27.55
N PHE A 86 -18.37 11.43 26.28
CA PHE A 86 -19.71 11.32 25.72
C PHE A 86 -20.13 9.86 25.53
N GLN A 87 -21.18 9.45 26.24
CA GLN A 87 -22.00 8.27 25.92
C GLN A 87 -22.99 8.64 24.82
N GLY A 88 -22.68 8.26 23.58
CA GLY A 88 -23.60 8.31 22.44
C GLY A 88 -23.72 6.92 21.81
N SER A 89 -24.93 6.36 21.84
CA SER A 89 -25.30 5.12 21.17
C SER A 89 -25.52 5.38 19.67
N GLY A 90 -25.06 4.45 18.82
CA GLY A 90 -25.48 4.35 17.43
C GLY A 90 -24.41 4.70 16.38
N VAL A 91 -24.04 3.67 15.59
CA VAL A 91 -23.25 3.71 14.34
C VAL A 91 -21.72 3.86 14.48
N ILE A 92 -20.96 2.93 13.86
CA ILE A 92 -19.48 3.02 13.71
C ILE A 92 -19.11 4.03 12.61
N ARG A 93 -19.73 5.21 12.64
CA ARG A 93 -19.27 6.38 11.89
C ARG A 93 -18.89 7.39 12.95
N GLY A 94 -17.65 7.86 12.91
CA GLY A 94 -17.06 8.60 14.01
C GLY A 94 -17.94 9.75 14.45
N GLY A 95 -18.51 9.67 15.66
CA GLY A 95 -19.17 10.82 16.30
C GLY A 95 -18.21 11.99 16.53
N LYS A 96 -16.90 11.79 16.29
CA LYS A 96 -15.89 12.86 16.24
C LYS A 96 -16.10 13.83 15.07
N TYR A 97 -16.77 13.40 14.01
CA TYR A 97 -17.12 14.24 12.86
C TYR A 97 -18.64 14.21 12.74
N GLY A 98 -19.29 15.35 13.02
CA GLY A 98 -20.75 15.46 13.05
C GLY A 98 -21.41 14.92 11.77
N VAL A 99 -22.72 14.65 11.84
CA VAL A 99 -23.50 14.05 10.72
C VAL A 99 -23.28 14.79 9.39
N LEU A 100 -23.10 16.11 9.43
CA LEU A 100 -22.84 16.96 8.26
C LEU A 100 -21.54 16.60 7.52
N ASN A 101 -20.47 16.23 8.24
CA ASN A 101 -19.15 15.95 7.66
C ASN A 101 -19.02 14.54 7.07
N ASN A 102 -20.04 13.68 7.27
CA ASN A 102 -20.06 12.31 6.71
C ASN A 102 -20.89 12.21 5.43
N SER A 103 -21.47 13.31 4.94
CA SER A 103 -22.34 13.34 3.76
C SER A 103 -21.59 13.04 2.45
N THR A 104 -20.30 13.35 2.37
CA THR A 104 -19.43 13.11 1.19
C THR A 104 -18.84 11.70 1.15
N ILE A 105 -18.96 10.91 2.22
CA ILE A 105 -18.40 9.55 2.28
C ILE A 105 -19.38 8.58 1.63
N LEU A 106 -18.93 7.90 0.57
CA LEU A 106 -19.69 6.84 -0.08
C LEU A 106 -20.13 5.75 0.89
N SER A 107 -21.27 5.13 0.62
CA SER A 107 -21.63 3.87 1.28
C SER A 107 -20.60 2.77 0.93
N PRO A 108 -20.46 1.73 1.77
CA PRO A 108 -19.57 0.62 1.45
C PRO A 108 -19.89 -0.05 0.10
N ASP A 109 -21.17 -0.09 -0.27
CA ASP A 109 -21.64 -0.71 -1.51
C ASP A 109 -21.25 0.13 -2.73
N GLU A 110 -21.39 1.46 -2.65
CA GLU A 110 -20.95 2.39 -3.70
C GLU A 110 -19.43 2.37 -3.88
N ALA A 111 -18.68 2.39 -2.77
CA ALA A 111 -17.22 2.31 -2.81
C ALA A 111 -16.74 0.95 -3.38
N ALA A 112 -17.45 -0.14 -3.09
CA ALA A 112 -17.15 -1.45 -3.68
C ALA A 112 -17.47 -1.48 -5.18
N LYS A 113 -18.62 -0.92 -5.57
CA LYS A 113 -19.06 -0.83 -6.98
C LYS A 113 -18.11 0.01 -7.83
N SER A 114 -17.57 1.11 -7.31
CA SER A 114 -16.66 1.99 -8.05
C SER A 114 -15.32 1.33 -8.39
N VAL A 115 -14.84 0.42 -7.53
CA VAL A 115 -13.59 -0.35 -7.76
C VAL A 115 -13.83 -1.77 -8.30
N GLY A 116 -15.08 -2.13 -8.57
CA GLY A 116 -15.44 -3.42 -9.18
C GLY A 116 -15.25 -4.64 -8.28
N VAL A 117 -15.40 -4.46 -6.96
CA VAL A 117 -15.36 -5.57 -5.97
C VAL A 117 -16.75 -5.85 -5.42
N GLN A 118 -16.94 -7.03 -4.82
CA GLN A 118 -18.18 -7.33 -4.14
C GLN A 118 -18.28 -6.54 -2.83
N ALA A 119 -19.43 -5.92 -2.60
CA ALA A 119 -19.70 -5.16 -1.38
C ALA A 119 -19.52 -5.99 -0.09
N PRO A 120 -19.14 -5.35 1.03
CA PRO A 120 -19.15 -5.99 2.33
C PRO A 120 -20.59 -6.31 2.78
N ILE A 121 -20.73 -7.33 3.63
CA ILE A 121 -22.01 -7.62 4.27
C ILE A 121 -22.36 -6.47 5.22
N VAL A 122 -23.58 -5.93 5.09
CA VAL A 122 -24.12 -4.96 6.04
C VAL A 122 -24.25 -5.64 7.41
N ALA A 123 -23.49 -5.17 8.39
CA ALA A 123 -23.46 -5.75 9.73
C ALA A 123 -23.45 -4.67 10.81
N THR A 124 -24.05 -4.98 11.95
CA THR A 124 -24.12 -4.07 13.10
C THR A 124 -22.75 -3.85 13.75
N LYS A 125 -22.62 -2.79 14.55
CA LYS A 125 -21.40 -2.47 15.31
C LYS A 125 -20.87 -3.63 16.14
N GLY A 126 -21.77 -4.28 16.88
CA GLY A 126 -21.45 -5.42 17.72
C GLY A 126 -20.95 -6.61 16.90
N THR A 127 -21.50 -6.86 15.72
CA THR A 127 -21.04 -7.94 14.83
C THR A 127 -19.64 -7.68 14.29
N TRP A 128 -19.35 -6.45 13.84
CA TRP A 128 -17.99 -6.06 13.42
C TRP A 128 -16.95 -6.22 14.52
N GLN A 129 -17.27 -5.75 15.74
CA GLN A 129 -16.39 -5.86 16.90
C GLN A 129 -16.17 -7.31 17.33
N ARG A 130 -17.22 -8.13 17.36
CA ARG A 130 -17.13 -9.56 17.68
C ARG A 130 -16.27 -10.30 16.65
N ALA A 131 -16.50 -10.05 15.36
CA ALA A 131 -15.70 -10.62 14.28
C ALA A 131 -14.22 -10.23 14.41
N TRP A 132 -13.93 -8.97 14.75
CA TRP A 132 -12.56 -8.51 15.00
C TRP A 132 -11.91 -9.20 16.19
N ARG A 133 -12.59 -9.24 17.35
CA ARG A 133 -12.08 -9.91 18.55
C ARG A 133 -11.81 -11.40 18.30
N LEU A 134 -12.74 -12.08 17.61
CA LEU A 134 -12.58 -13.49 17.26
C LEU A 134 -11.40 -13.70 16.31
N HIS A 135 -11.26 -12.85 15.28
CA HIS A 135 -10.12 -12.89 14.37
C HIS A 135 -8.80 -12.71 15.14
N MET A 136 -8.71 -11.71 16.01
CA MET A 136 -7.51 -11.46 16.83
C MET A 136 -7.20 -12.61 17.80
N PHE A 137 -8.23 -13.21 18.39
CA PHE A 137 -8.09 -14.42 19.21
C PHE A 137 -7.53 -15.59 18.37
N MET A 138 -8.08 -15.84 17.19
CA MET A 138 -7.60 -16.88 16.27
C MET A 138 -6.16 -16.62 15.85
N MET A 139 -5.82 -15.38 15.48
CA MET A 139 -4.47 -14.98 15.10
C MET A 139 -3.46 -15.29 16.21
N ARG A 140 -3.80 -14.94 17.45
CA ARG A 140 -2.91 -15.12 18.61
C ARG A 140 -2.73 -16.59 18.99
N ASN A 141 -3.82 -17.34 19.04
CA ASN A 141 -3.88 -18.63 19.74
C ASN A 141 -3.91 -19.85 18.80
N VAL A 142 -4.27 -19.65 17.54
CA VAL A 142 -4.53 -20.75 16.60
C VAL A 142 -3.67 -20.62 15.34
N LEU A 143 -3.87 -19.53 14.59
CA LEU A 143 -3.35 -19.40 13.23
C LEU A 143 -1.82 -19.32 13.16
N HIS A 144 -1.21 -18.69 14.17
CA HIS A 144 0.23 -18.51 14.26
C HIS A 144 0.84 -19.13 15.53
N ARG A 145 0.17 -20.11 16.15
CA ARG A 145 0.68 -20.76 17.38
C ARG A 145 2.02 -21.47 17.13
N PHE A 146 2.17 -22.08 15.96
CA PHE A 146 3.36 -22.83 15.55
C PHE A 146 4.11 -22.13 14.41
N ASP A 147 3.93 -20.81 14.28
CA ASP A 147 4.59 -20.04 13.25
C ASP A 147 5.96 -19.53 13.75
N GLY A 148 7.04 -20.15 13.29
CA GLY A 148 8.42 -19.73 13.57
C GLY A 148 8.87 -18.46 12.84
N CYS A 149 8.07 -17.93 11.91
CA CYS A 149 8.28 -16.64 11.24
C CYS A 149 7.40 -15.54 11.85
N ARG A 150 6.79 -15.79 13.02
CA ARG A 150 5.91 -14.82 13.67
C ARG A 150 6.74 -13.69 14.30
N PRO A 151 6.62 -12.45 13.80
CA PRO A 151 7.18 -11.27 14.47
C PRO A 151 6.51 -11.02 15.82
N LYS A 152 7.27 -10.46 16.77
CA LYS A 152 6.78 -10.20 18.13
C LYS A 152 5.66 -9.16 18.16
N ASP A 153 5.76 -8.11 17.33
CA ASP A 153 4.92 -6.91 17.48
C ASP A 153 3.98 -6.59 16.30
N SER A 154 4.03 -7.31 15.17
CA SER A 154 3.24 -6.95 13.98
C SER A 154 1.90 -7.71 13.84
N LYS A 155 1.13 -7.82 14.93
CA LYS A 155 -0.16 -8.55 14.94
C LYS A 155 -1.13 -8.01 13.87
N LEU A 156 -1.15 -6.70 13.68
CA LEU A 156 -2.01 -6.04 12.69
C LEU A 156 -1.54 -6.34 11.26
N ALA A 157 -0.25 -6.25 10.98
CA ALA A 157 0.30 -6.58 9.66
C ALA A 157 -0.03 -8.03 9.29
N LEU A 158 0.07 -8.97 10.25
CA LEU A 158 -0.37 -10.35 10.05
C LEU A 158 -1.88 -10.45 9.79
N ALA A 159 -2.74 -9.73 10.52
CA ALA A 159 -4.18 -9.72 10.25
C ALA A 159 -4.48 -9.22 8.82
N CYS A 160 -3.81 -8.14 8.40
CA CYS A 160 -3.88 -7.62 7.03
C CYS A 160 -3.42 -8.66 6.00
N LEU A 161 -2.34 -9.41 6.26
CA LEU A 161 -1.90 -10.49 5.39
C LEU A 161 -2.97 -11.58 5.22
N TRP A 162 -3.68 -11.96 6.29
CA TRP A 162 -4.79 -12.93 6.18
C TRP A 162 -5.96 -12.39 5.38
N TRP A 163 -6.31 -11.13 5.56
CA TRP A 163 -7.37 -10.50 4.76
C TRP A 163 -6.99 -10.33 3.30
N LYS A 164 -5.74 -9.96 3.00
CA LYS A 164 -5.20 -9.94 1.64
C LYS A 164 -5.18 -11.35 1.04
N ALA A 165 -4.85 -12.38 1.81
CA ALA A 165 -4.91 -13.76 1.34
C ALA A 165 -6.33 -14.27 1.09
N LEU A 166 -7.32 -13.83 1.89
CA LEU A 166 -8.74 -14.11 1.64
C LEU A 166 -9.20 -13.44 0.34
N ALA A 167 -9.00 -12.12 0.20
CA ALA A 167 -9.39 -11.38 -0.98
C ALA A 167 -8.63 -11.84 -2.24
N GLY A 168 -7.32 -11.98 -2.14
CA GLY A 168 -6.41 -12.36 -3.22
C GLY A 168 -6.49 -13.82 -3.66
N ASN A 169 -7.14 -14.71 -2.89
CA ASN A 169 -7.38 -16.10 -3.30
C ASN A 169 -8.75 -16.31 -3.98
N ASP A 170 -9.63 -15.31 -3.95
CA ASP A 170 -10.84 -15.31 -4.76
C ASP A 170 -10.50 -14.97 -6.23
N ILE A 171 -10.66 -15.95 -7.11
CA ILE A 171 -10.39 -15.80 -8.54
C ILE A 171 -11.29 -14.76 -9.23
N THR A 172 -12.46 -14.50 -8.67
CA THR A 172 -13.41 -13.52 -9.22
C THR A 172 -13.10 -12.10 -8.79
N SER A 173 -12.27 -11.94 -7.75
CA SER A 173 -11.85 -10.63 -7.26
C SER A 173 -10.87 -9.95 -8.22
N PRO A 174 -10.96 -8.62 -8.43
CA PRO A 174 -9.94 -7.87 -9.16
C PRO A 174 -8.59 -7.86 -8.43
N VAL A 175 -8.56 -8.08 -7.11
CA VAL A 175 -7.30 -8.12 -6.34
C VAL A 175 -6.61 -9.48 -6.36
N TYR A 176 -7.15 -10.45 -7.10
CA TYR A 176 -6.57 -11.79 -7.24
C TYR A 176 -5.06 -11.70 -7.50
N ASP A 177 -4.27 -12.27 -6.60
CA ASP A 177 -2.81 -12.11 -6.54
C ASP A 177 -2.08 -13.40 -6.91
N HIS A 178 -2.76 -14.31 -7.61
CA HIS A 178 -2.26 -15.63 -7.93
C HIS A 178 -1.81 -16.45 -6.72
N GLN A 179 -2.36 -16.19 -5.52
CA GLN A 179 -2.00 -16.83 -4.25
C GLN A 179 -0.68 -16.34 -3.64
N LEU A 180 -0.18 -15.15 -4.00
CA LEU A 180 1.06 -14.60 -3.42
C LEU A 180 0.93 -14.43 -1.89
N SER A 181 -0.10 -13.72 -1.42
CA SER A 181 -0.38 -13.54 0.01
C SER A 181 -0.69 -14.87 0.70
N TYR A 182 -1.41 -15.76 0.01
CA TYR A 182 -1.66 -17.13 0.49
C TYR A 182 -0.37 -17.94 0.69
N ASP A 183 0.63 -17.75 -0.17
CA ASP A 183 1.91 -18.45 -0.09
C ASP A 183 2.78 -17.97 1.08
N LEU A 184 2.52 -16.77 1.61
CA LEU A 184 3.16 -16.23 2.82
C LEU A 184 2.55 -16.75 4.13
N LEU A 185 1.38 -17.39 4.09
CA LEU A 185 0.73 -17.91 5.30
C LEU A 185 1.38 -19.20 5.83
N PRO A 186 1.22 -19.52 7.13
CA PRO A 186 1.77 -20.74 7.71
C PRO A 186 1.20 -22.00 7.02
N PRO A 187 2.03 -23.01 6.69
CA PRO A 187 1.57 -24.20 5.98
C PRO A 187 0.43 -24.96 6.65
N ILE A 188 0.41 -24.98 7.98
CA ILE A 188 -0.56 -25.71 8.80
C ILE A 188 -1.92 -25.03 8.82
N THR A 189 -1.98 -23.70 8.70
CA THR A 189 -3.22 -22.93 8.91
C THR A 189 -3.73 -22.30 7.62
N ARG A 190 -2.91 -22.20 6.57
CA ARG A 190 -3.32 -21.68 5.25
C ARG A 190 -4.52 -22.39 4.63
N TRP A 191 -4.80 -23.66 4.98
CA TRP A 191 -5.96 -24.37 4.42
C TRP A 191 -7.29 -23.70 4.79
N ILE A 192 -7.33 -22.90 5.87
CA ILE A 192 -8.50 -22.11 6.28
C ILE A 192 -8.87 -21.07 5.22
N VAL A 193 -7.87 -20.47 4.57
CA VAL A 193 -8.09 -19.56 3.43
C VAL A 193 -7.99 -20.29 2.10
N SER A 194 -8.12 -21.62 2.07
CA SER A 194 -8.22 -22.36 0.82
C SER A 194 -9.44 -21.88 0.03
N ARG A 195 -9.38 -22.04 -1.30
CA ARG A 195 -10.43 -21.55 -2.21
C ARG A 195 -11.84 -22.01 -1.85
N ARG A 196 -11.96 -23.21 -1.28
CA ARG A 196 -13.25 -23.79 -0.89
C ARG A 196 -13.82 -23.10 0.35
N LEU A 197 -12.98 -22.84 1.34
CA LEU A 197 -13.40 -22.26 2.63
C LEU A 197 -13.48 -20.74 2.61
N CYS A 198 -12.64 -20.09 1.80
CA CYS A 198 -12.63 -18.63 1.66
C CYS A 198 -14.00 -18.06 1.27
N ARG A 199 -14.78 -18.80 0.46
CA ARG A 199 -16.14 -18.41 0.04
C ARG A 199 -17.16 -18.35 1.17
N TRP A 200 -16.89 -19.06 2.27
CA TRP A 200 -17.75 -19.08 3.45
C TRP A 200 -17.32 -18.06 4.50
N TYR A 201 -16.16 -17.43 4.31
CA TYR A 201 -15.70 -16.41 5.23
C TYR A 201 -16.55 -15.15 5.03
N PRO A 202 -17.19 -14.62 6.08
CA PRO A 202 -18.07 -13.48 5.93
C PRO A 202 -17.29 -12.26 5.40
N ARG A 203 -17.85 -11.61 4.37
CA ARG A 203 -17.29 -10.42 3.71
C ARG A 203 -17.40 -9.18 4.59
N LEU A 204 -16.66 -9.19 5.68
CA LEU A 204 -16.55 -8.08 6.63
C LEU A 204 -15.19 -7.38 6.42
N HIS A 205 -14.24 -7.61 7.33
CA HIS A 205 -12.94 -6.92 7.33
C HIS A 205 -12.15 -7.07 6.04
N HIS A 206 -12.15 -8.27 5.44
CA HIS A 206 -11.40 -8.50 4.21
C HIS A 206 -11.98 -7.77 2.99
N ALA A 207 -13.28 -7.48 2.96
CA ALA A 207 -13.88 -6.69 1.88
C ALA A 207 -13.41 -5.23 1.92
N ASN A 208 -13.22 -4.64 3.11
CA ASN A 208 -12.62 -3.31 3.25
C ASN A 208 -11.15 -3.26 2.81
N VAL A 209 -10.40 -4.36 2.99
CA VAL A 209 -9.04 -4.51 2.46
C VAL A 209 -9.10 -4.65 0.94
N GLU A 210 -10.00 -5.49 0.44
CA GLU A 210 -10.20 -5.71 -1.01
C GLU A 210 -10.53 -4.42 -1.76
N ILE A 211 -11.40 -3.56 -1.23
CA ILE A 211 -11.72 -2.25 -1.83
C ILE A 211 -10.46 -1.39 -2.00
N ARG A 212 -9.64 -1.26 -0.94
CA ARG A 212 -8.41 -0.46 -0.97
C ARG A 212 -7.37 -1.03 -1.91
N THR A 213 -7.15 -2.34 -1.82
CA THR A 213 -6.20 -3.03 -2.68
C THR A 213 -6.63 -2.94 -4.15
N ALA A 214 -7.93 -3.03 -4.46
CA ALA A 214 -8.44 -2.89 -5.82
C ALA A 214 -8.26 -1.47 -6.37
N TYR A 215 -8.54 -0.46 -5.56
CA TYR A 215 -8.29 0.93 -5.91
C TYR A 215 -6.80 1.15 -6.24
N LEU A 216 -5.90 0.81 -5.32
CA LEU A 216 -4.47 1.00 -5.50
C LEU A 216 -3.90 0.21 -6.67
N ASP A 217 -4.31 -1.05 -6.85
CA ASP A 217 -3.89 -1.88 -7.98
C ASP A 217 -4.30 -1.25 -9.31
N LYS A 218 -5.53 -0.71 -9.37
CA LYS A 218 -6.05 0.01 -10.54
C LYS A 218 -5.24 1.28 -10.80
N SER A 219 -4.98 2.09 -9.78
CA SER A 219 -4.25 3.36 -9.90
C SER A 219 -2.81 3.14 -10.37
N VAL A 220 -2.06 2.24 -9.72
CA VAL A 220 -0.66 1.95 -10.08
C VAL A 220 -0.58 1.37 -11.50
N THR A 221 -1.46 0.43 -11.84
CA THR A 221 -1.48 -0.15 -13.19
C THR A 221 -1.89 0.90 -14.24
N GLY A 222 -2.81 1.79 -13.91
CA GLY A 222 -3.21 2.91 -14.77
C GLY A 222 -2.05 3.85 -15.11
N ILE A 223 -1.27 4.23 -14.10
CA ILE A 223 -0.08 5.08 -14.28
C ILE A 223 0.95 4.37 -15.16
N ILE A 224 1.29 3.11 -14.85
CA ILE A 224 2.23 2.30 -15.65
C ILE A 224 1.77 2.23 -17.11
N ASN A 225 0.50 1.91 -17.35
CA ASN A 225 -0.04 1.80 -18.70
C ASN A 225 0.00 3.14 -19.45
N SER A 226 -0.33 4.25 -18.78
CA SER A 226 -0.29 5.58 -19.40
C SER A 226 1.12 5.97 -19.84
N PHE A 227 2.11 5.68 -18.99
CA PHE A 227 3.51 5.92 -19.29
C PHE A 227 3.98 5.10 -20.49
N VAL A 228 3.73 3.79 -20.48
CA VAL A 228 4.12 2.91 -21.60
C VAL A 228 3.40 3.30 -22.90
N ALA A 229 2.13 3.73 -22.84
CA ALA A 229 1.41 4.21 -24.02
C ALA A 229 2.00 5.50 -24.61
N ASN A 230 2.46 6.42 -23.76
CA ASN A 230 3.11 7.65 -24.19
C ASN A 230 4.44 7.37 -24.88
N GLU A 231 5.25 6.46 -24.34
CA GLU A 231 6.50 5.98 -24.95
C GLU A 231 6.28 5.39 -26.36
N ILE A 232 5.25 4.56 -26.51
CA ILE A 232 4.89 3.98 -27.82
C ILE A 232 4.46 5.07 -28.81
N THR A 233 3.84 6.15 -28.33
CA THR A 233 3.38 7.24 -29.19
C THR A 233 4.55 8.12 -29.62
N ALA A 234 5.47 8.43 -28.71
CA ALA A 234 6.68 9.20 -28.99
C ALA A 234 7.62 8.48 -29.98
N THR A 235 7.74 7.16 -29.89
CA THR A 235 8.58 6.39 -30.82
C THR A 235 8.03 6.36 -32.25
N LYS A 236 6.70 6.38 -32.43
CA LYS A 236 6.08 6.37 -33.77
C LYS A 236 6.30 7.66 -34.56
N THR A 237 6.45 8.79 -33.88
CA THR A 237 6.70 10.07 -34.53
C THR A 237 8.14 10.21 -35.03
N ASP A 238 9.07 9.45 -34.45
CA ASP A 238 10.51 9.54 -34.79
C ASP A 238 10.95 8.46 -35.79
N ASP A 239 10.23 7.33 -35.89
CA ASP A 239 10.57 6.21 -36.78
C ASP A 239 10.56 6.61 -38.29
N ASP A 240 9.89 7.70 -38.67
CA ASP A 240 9.93 8.21 -40.06
C ASP A 240 11.24 8.97 -40.40
N ALA A 241 12.08 9.30 -39.41
CA ALA A 241 13.25 10.15 -39.61
C ALA A 241 14.60 9.41 -39.63
N ILE A 242 14.91 8.49 -38.70
CA ILE A 242 16.26 7.87 -38.61
C ILE A 242 16.20 6.49 -37.94
N GLU A 243 16.44 5.41 -38.70
CA GLU A 243 16.40 4.00 -38.23
C GLU A 243 17.56 3.59 -37.28
N SER A 244 18.50 4.50 -36.95
CA SER A 244 19.76 4.15 -36.29
C SER A 244 19.90 4.57 -34.81
N ARG A 245 18.90 5.22 -34.19
CA ARG A 245 19.05 5.63 -32.78
C ARG A 245 18.65 4.51 -31.80
N PRO A 246 19.50 4.18 -30.80
CA PRO A 246 19.14 3.23 -29.76
C PRO A 246 17.94 3.76 -28.98
N ARG A 247 16.91 2.92 -28.82
CA ARG A 247 15.68 3.29 -28.11
C ARG A 247 15.98 3.49 -26.63
N ARG A 248 15.54 4.63 -26.09
CA ARG A 248 15.63 4.91 -24.65
C ARG A 248 14.85 3.85 -23.87
N LYS A 249 15.40 3.38 -22.76
CA LYS A 249 14.71 2.42 -21.89
C LYS A 249 13.99 3.18 -20.80
N ALA A 250 12.68 3.21 -20.91
CA ALA A 250 11.83 3.86 -19.93
C ALA A 250 11.97 3.16 -18.56
N ARG A 251 12.01 3.90 -17.44
CA ARG A 251 12.21 3.32 -16.10
C ARG A 251 11.04 3.68 -15.19
N ILE A 252 10.54 2.69 -14.47
CA ILE A 252 9.43 2.86 -13.52
C ILE A 252 9.88 2.37 -12.15
N ARG A 253 9.79 3.24 -11.15
CA ARG A 253 10.07 2.91 -9.74
C ARG A 253 8.78 2.95 -8.95
N VAL A 254 8.44 1.83 -8.31
CA VAL A 254 7.32 1.74 -7.37
C VAL A 254 7.89 1.72 -5.95
N ILE A 255 7.56 2.72 -5.14
CA ILE A 255 8.08 2.90 -3.78
C ILE A 255 6.91 2.76 -2.81
N VAL A 256 6.87 1.66 -2.06
CA VAL A 256 5.81 1.37 -1.09
C VAL A 256 6.24 1.81 0.29
N MET A 257 5.56 2.82 0.83
CA MET A 257 5.77 3.35 2.17
C MET A 257 4.92 2.55 3.17
N GLY A 258 5.58 1.93 4.15
CA GLY A 258 4.97 1.02 5.13
C GLY A 258 4.46 -0.27 4.48
N GLY A 259 5.34 -0.93 3.71
CA GLY A 259 4.98 -2.07 2.86
C GLY A 259 4.47 -3.32 3.59
N GLY A 260 4.60 -3.42 4.91
CA GLY A 260 4.08 -4.48 5.76
C GLY A 260 4.30 -5.87 5.18
N TYR A 261 3.21 -6.63 5.05
CA TYR A 261 3.19 -7.88 4.28
C TYR A 261 2.43 -7.75 2.97
N ASP A 262 2.44 -6.56 2.39
CA ASP A 262 1.94 -6.34 1.04
C ASP A 262 2.70 -7.21 0.03
N THR A 263 1.98 -7.70 -0.97
CA THR A 263 2.52 -8.52 -2.06
C THR A 263 2.45 -7.78 -3.39
N ARG A 264 2.03 -6.52 -3.42
CA ARG A 264 1.88 -5.74 -4.65
C ARG A 264 3.17 -5.65 -5.46
N SER A 265 4.29 -5.33 -4.84
CA SER A 265 5.60 -5.27 -5.53
C SER A 265 5.95 -6.61 -6.21
N LEU A 266 5.75 -7.71 -5.49
CA LEU A 266 5.93 -9.07 -6.02
C LEU A 266 4.95 -9.38 -7.15
N LYS A 267 3.69 -8.95 -7.02
CA LYS A 267 2.62 -9.14 -8.01
C LYS A 267 2.90 -8.39 -9.30
N ILE A 268 3.33 -7.13 -9.22
CA ILE A 268 3.65 -6.31 -10.40
C ILE A 268 4.91 -6.88 -11.08
N LEU A 269 5.95 -7.24 -10.32
CA LEU A 269 7.14 -7.86 -10.90
C LEU A 269 6.83 -9.21 -11.57
N GLU A 270 6.10 -10.10 -10.89
CA GLU A 270 5.75 -11.40 -11.47
C GLU A 270 5.01 -11.21 -12.80
N ARG A 271 4.14 -10.20 -12.90
CA ARG A 271 3.46 -9.86 -14.16
C ARG A 271 4.41 -9.29 -15.20
N TYR A 272 5.27 -8.33 -14.84
CA TYR A 272 6.26 -7.75 -15.75
C TYR A 272 7.15 -8.82 -16.39
N LEU A 273 7.66 -9.74 -15.59
CA LEU A 273 8.55 -10.79 -16.08
C LEU A 273 7.84 -11.82 -16.95
N LEU A 274 6.55 -12.07 -16.72
CA LEU A 274 5.77 -12.92 -17.62
C LEU A 274 5.68 -12.31 -19.01
N LEU A 275 5.50 -10.99 -19.10
CA LEU A 275 5.43 -10.27 -20.38
C LEU A 275 6.78 -10.28 -21.09
N LYS A 276 7.86 -9.92 -20.37
CA LYS A 276 9.23 -9.93 -20.92
C LYS A 276 9.64 -11.32 -21.44
N ASN A 277 9.22 -12.38 -20.75
CA ASN A 277 9.49 -13.74 -21.20
C ASN A 277 8.65 -14.15 -22.41
N ASP A 278 7.37 -13.77 -22.48
CA ASP A 278 6.51 -14.10 -23.62
C ASP A 278 7.04 -13.49 -24.93
N GLU A 279 7.70 -12.33 -24.88
CA GLU A 279 8.41 -11.74 -26.02
C GLU A 279 9.63 -12.55 -26.44
N LYS A 280 10.51 -12.89 -25.48
CA LYS A 280 11.73 -13.68 -25.76
C LYS A 280 11.42 -15.10 -26.26
N ASN A 281 10.31 -15.70 -25.86
CA ASN A 281 9.96 -17.07 -26.27
C ASN A 281 9.24 -17.15 -27.62
N ARG A 282 8.92 -16.03 -28.30
CA ARG A 282 8.49 -16.12 -29.70
C ARG A 282 9.60 -16.64 -30.61
N THR A 283 10.85 -16.62 -30.15
CA THR A 283 12.01 -17.05 -30.93
C THR A 283 12.61 -18.40 -30.46
N ASP A 284 12.38 -18.83 -29.21
CA ASP A 284 13.04 -20.03 -28.63
C ASP A 284 12.08 -21.02 -27.92
N ASP A 285 12.44 -22.31 -27.95
CA ASP A 285 11.66 -23.43 -27.40
C ASP A 285 11.47 -23.35 -25.86
N ILE A 286 10.26 -23.67 -25.38
CA ILE A 286 9.74 -23.22 -24.08
C ILE A 286 10.29 -24.07 -22.91
N SER A 287 11.03 -23.45 -21.99
CA SER A 287 11.51 -24.13 -20.77
C SER A 287 10.39 -24.51 -19.76
N PRO A 288 10.55 -25.60 -18.97
CA PRO A 288 9.50 -26.15 -18.09
C PRO A 288 8.89 -25.21 -17.03
N PRO A 289 9.64 -24.32 -16.33
CA PRO A 289 9.07 -23.41 -15.34
C PRO A 289 8.01 -22.48 -15.92
N LYS A 290 8.18 -22.11 -17.20
CA LYS A 290 7.31 -21.17 -17.92
C LYS A 290 5.93 -21.77 -18.19
N ARG A 291 5.84 -23.09 -18.43
CA ARG A 291 4.56 -23.80 -18.61
C ARG A 291 3.68 -23.77 -17.34
N LEU A 292 4.28 -23.84 -16.16
CA LEU A 292 3.53 -23.81 -14.89
C LEU A 292 2.94 -22.43 -14.60
N LEU A 293 3.69 -21.38 -14.87
CA LEU A 293 3.22 -19.99 -14.78
C LEU A 293 2.08 -19.73 -15.77
N ARG A 294 2.29 -20.09 -17.04
CA ARG A 294 1.28 -19.93 -18.10
C ARG A 294 -0.01 -20.71 -17.78
N ARG A 295 0.09 -21.95 -17.26
CA ARG A 295 -1.06 -22.73 -16.78
C ARG A 295 -1.79 -22.08 -15.60
N LYS A 296 -1.10 -21.35 -14.72
CA LYS A 296 -1.75 -20.62 -13.61
C LYS A 296 -2.46 -19.35 -14.08
N VAL A 297 -2.01 -18.73 -15.17
CA VAL A 297 -2.50 -17.43 -15.67
C VAL A 297 -3.59 -17.57 -16.76
N GLN A 298 -3.36 -18.40 -17.79
CA GLN A 298 -4.20 -18.45 -19.01
C GLN A 298 -5.67 -18.80 -18.79
N PRO A 299 -6.06 -19.80 -17.98
CA PRO A 299 -7.48 -20.15 -17.84
C PRO A 299 -8.33 -19.05 -17.19
N ARG A 300 -7.71 -17.99 -16.64
CA ARG A 300 -8.33 -17.11 -15.64
C ARG A 300 -8.68 -15.71 -16.17
N GLN A 301 -7.91 -15.21 -17.14
CA GLN A 301 -8.21 -13.95 -17.83
C GLN A 301 -9.58 -14.02 -18.53
N HIS A 302 -9.90 -15.16 -19.16
CA HIS A 302 -11.19 -15.36 -19.82
C HIS A 302 -12.40 -15.27 -18.87
N VAL A 303 -12.27 -15.76 -17.63
CA VAL A 303 -13.37 -15.74 -16.64
C VAL A 303 -13.61 -14.31 -16.15
N GLN A 304 -12.55 -13.57 -15.81
CA GLN A 304 -12.65 -12.18 -15.36
C GLN A 304 -13.22 -11.28 -16.47
N LEU A 305 -12.73 -11.42 -17.71
CA LEU A 305 -13.25 -10.66 -18.87
C LEU A 305 -14.75 -10.92 -19.10
N ARG A 306 -15.24 -12.17 -18.96
CA ARG A 306 -16.67 -12.49 -19.10
C ARG A 306 -17.52 -11.87 -17.99
N PHE A 307 -17.05 -11.94 -16.74
CA PHE A 307 -17.77 -11.37 -15.59
C PHE A 307 -17.91 -9.85 -15.74
N TRP A 308 -16.82 -9.15 -16.07
CA TRP A 308 -16.83 -7.71 -16.29
C TRP A 308 -17.74 -7.28 -17.45
N LYS A 309 -17.68 -7.99 -18.59
CA LYS A 309 -18.60 -7.73 -19.72
C LYS A 309 -20.07 -7.88 -19.33
N ARG A 310 -20.41 -8.83 -18.44
CA ARG A 310 -21.78 -9.02 -17.93
C ARG A 310 -22.21 -7.89 -16.99
N SER A 311 -21.31 -7.43 -16.12
CA SER A 311 -21.57 -6.29 -15.22
C SER A 311 -21.80 -4.96 -15.98
N LYS A 312 -21.07 -4.73 -17.09
CA LYS A 312 -21.29 -3.56 -17.96
C LYS A 312 -22.65 -3.58 -18.66
N ARG A 313 -23.12 -4.75 -19.14
CA ARG A 313 -24.44 -4.87 -19.80
C ARG A 313 -25.62 -4.57 -18.87
N GLY A 314 -25.46 -4.74 -17.56
CA GLY A 314 -26.47 -4.34 -16.58
C GLY A 314 -26.61 -2.82 -16.45
N ARG A 315 -25.49 -2.08 -16.52
CA ARG A 315 -25.46 -0.62 -16.34
C ARG A 315 -26.15 0.16 -17.46
N PHE A 316 -26.03 -0.29 -18.71
CA PHE A 316 -26.61 0.44 -19.85
C PHE A 316 -28.14 0.34 -19.97
N ARG A 317 -28.80 -0.52 -19.19
CA ARG A 317 -30.23 -0.76 -19.32
C ARG A 317 -31.10 0.05 -18.35
N GLU A 318 -30.52 0.65 -17.31
CA GLU A 318 -31.28 1.40 -16.29
C GLU A 318 -31.15 2.93 -16.38
N ASP A 319 -30.07 3.49 -16.94
CA ASP A 319 -29.81 4.94 -16.91
C ASP A 319 -30.16 5.69 -18.21
N GLY A 320 -31.15 5.22 -18.97
CA GLY A 320 -31.56 5.78 -20.26
C GLY A 320 -32.21 7.17 -20.24
N LEU A 321 -32.27 7.89 -19.11
CA LEU A 321 -32.85 9.23 -19.04
C LEU A 321 -31.97 10.23 -18.26
N LYS A 322 -31.41 11.17 -19.04
CA LYS A 322 -30.99 12.53 -18.67
C LYS A 322 -29.87 12.69 -17.64
N ARG A 323 -28.63 12.83 -18.11
CA ARG A 323 -27.65 13.73 -17.47
C ARG A 323 -26.54 14.16 -18.45
N GLU A 324 -26.72 15.34 -19.05
CA GLU A 324 -25.60 16.19 -19.46
C GLU A 324 -24.95 16.74 -18.19
N LYS A 325 -23.77 16.23 -17.83
CA LYS A 325 -22.81 16.96 -16.97
C LYS A 325 -21.41 16.48 -17.33
N GLN A 326 -20.55 17.44 -17.63
CA GLN A 326 -19.12 17.27 -17.83
C GLN A 326 -18.53 16.46 -16.67
N SER A 327 -18.20 15.21 -16.93
CA SER A 327 -17.30 14.43 -16.11
C SER A 327 -16.03 14.23 -16.90
N HIS A 328 -14.92 14.79 -16.42
CA HIS A 328 -13.57 14.27 -16.66
C HIS A 328 -13.47 12.88 -16.03
N SER A 329 -14.26 11.92 -16.52
CA SER A 329 -14.19 10.55 -16.07
C SER A 329 -12.93 9.95 -16.67
N PHE A 330 -12.01 9.56 -15.81
CA PHE A 330 -10.94 8.63 -16.14
C PHE A 330 -11.54 7.47 -16.97
N ASP A 331 -11.21 7.44 -18.26
CA ASP A 331 -12.02 6.87 -19.33
C ASP A 331 -12.42 5.40 -19.17
N ASP A 332 -13.50 5.01 -19.85
CA ASP A 332 -14.10 3.67 -19.88
C ASP A 332 -13.23 2.58 -20.58
N SER A 333 -11.95 2.89 -20.82
CA SER A 333 -10.85 1.94 -21.08
C SER A 333 -10.61 0.98 -19.90
N THR A 334 -11.37 1.15 -18.82
CA THR A 334 -11.39 0.33 -17.61
C THR A 334 -11.53 -1.18 -17.82
N THR A 335 -12.09 -1.63 -18.94
CA THR A 335 -12.21 -3.06 -19.26
C THR A 335 -10.87 -3.74 -19.61
N SER A 336 -9.79 -2.97 -19.82
CA SER A 336 -8.41 -3.45 -20.04
C SER A 336 -7.53 -3.39 -18.77
N LEU A 337 -8.05 -2.90 -17.64
CA LEU A 337 -7.28 -2.35 -16.50
C LEU A 337 -6.38 -3.29 -15.70
N LEU A 338 -6.50 -4.60 -15.86
CA LEU A 338 -5.58 -5.55 -15.20
C LEU A 338 -4.74 -6.34 -16.19
N SER A 339 -4.88 -6.02 -17.47
CA SER A 339 -4.21 -6.69 -18.55
C SER A 339 -3.02 -5.85 -18.98
N LEU A 340 -1.92 -5.90 -18.22
CA LEU A 340 -0.59 -5.54 -18.75
C LEU A 340 -0.28 -6.30 -20.07
N THR A 341 -1.05 -7.35 -20.36
CA THR A 341 -1.06 -8.09 -21.60
C THR A 341 -1.40 -7.25 -22.85
N SER A 342 -2.10 -6.11 -22.75
CA SER A 342 -2.27 -5.21 -23.91
C SER A 342 -0.98 -4.45 -24.26
N LEU A 343 -0.04 -4.35 -23.33
CA LEU A 343 1.31 -3.81 -23.55
C LEU A 343 2.28 -4.85 -24.13
N SER A 344 1.93 -6.14 -24.08
CA SER A 344 2.78 -7.23 -24.58
C SER A 344 2.98 -7.23 -26.11
N SER A 345 2.24 -6.41 -26.86
CA SER A 345 2.40 -6.30 -28.32
C SER A 345 3.38 -5.23 -28.76
N SER A 346 3.70 -4.27 -27.89
CA SER A 346 4.63 -3.17 -28.19
C SER A 346 6.02 -3.53 -27.70
N LYS A 347 7.03 -3.38 -28.55
CA LYS A 347 8.47 -3.56 -28.25
C LYS A 347 9.02 -2.57 -27.19
N SER A 348 8.18 -1.96 -26.36
CA SER A 348 8.58 -0.99 -25.35
C SER A 348 9.27 -1.71 -24.20
N GLU A 349 10.60 -1.73 -24.20
CA GLU A 349 11.38 -2.25 -23.08
C GLU A 349 11.42 -1.19 -21.98
N TYR A 350 10.68 -1.42 -20.89
CA TYR A 350 10.81 -0.62 -19.68
C TYR A 350 11.45 -1.42 -18.55
N ASN A 351 12.18 -0.76 -17.66
CA ASN A 351 12.73 -1.34 -16.43
C ASN A 351 11.77 -1.05 -15.26
N LEU A 352 11.43 -2.08 -14.47
CA LEU A 352 10.54 -1.96 -13.32
C LEU A 352 11.28 -2.28 -12.02
N GLU A 353 11.33 -1.29 -11.14
CA GLU A 353 11.94 -1.40 -9.82
C GLU A 353 10.89 -1.26 -8.73
N CYS A 354 10.99 -2.08 -7.70
CA CYS A 354 10.10 -2.00 -6.55
C CYS A 354 10.92 -1.91 -5.26
N TYR A 355 10.63 -0.88 -4.48
CA TYR A 355 11.22 -0.60 -3.18
C TYR A 355 10.10 -0.62 -2.13
N GLU A 356 10.38 -1.17 -0.96
CA GLU A 356 9.44 -1.15 0.16
C GLU A 356 10.15 -0.70 1.42
N LEU A 357 9.63 0.37 2.01
CA LEU A 357 10.14 1.02 3.21
C LEU A 357 9.26 0.61 4.39
N ASP A 358 9.84 0.08 5.47
CA ASP A 358 9.09 -0.27 6.69
C ASP A 358 10.04 -0.39 7.89
N LEU A 359 9.48 -0.52 9.09
CA LEU A 359 10.21 -0.72 10.33
C LEU A 359 11.20 -1.90 10.20
N PRO A 360 12.42 -1.79 10.78
CA PRO A 360 13.45 -2.81 10.65
C PRO A 360 12.99 -4.24 10.99
N GLU A 361 12.18 -4.40 12.03
CA GLU A 361 11.61 -5.68 12.44
C GLU A 361 10.55 -6.23 11.47
N VAL A 362 9.78 -5.35 10.82
CA VAL A 362 8.79 -5.74 9.81
C VAL A 362 9.50 -6.20 8.54
N VAL A 363 10.51 -5.46 8.09
CA VAL A 363 11.38 -5.82 6.97
C VAL A 363 12.04 -7.18 7.21
N ARG A 364 12.66 -7.39 8.39
CA ARG A 364 13.27 -8.67 8.76
C ARG A 364 12.28 -9.83 8.70
N ALA A 365 11.08 -9.64 9.25
CA ALA A 365 10.03 -10.65 9.22
C ALA A 365 9.54 -10.94 7.80
N LYS A 366 9.38 -9.90 6.96
CA LYS A 366 8.97 -10.06 5.56
C LYS A 366 10.01 -10.83 4.76
N ARG A 367 11.31 -10.51 4.90
CA ARG A 367 12.42 -11.28 4.31
C ARG A 367 12.32 -12.76 4.66
N GLN A 368 12.14 -13.06 5.95
CA GLN A 368 12.01 -14.44 6.42
C GLN A 368 10.80 -15.14 5.78
N LEU A 369 9.63 -14.49 5.67
CA LEU A 369 8.45 -15.05 5.02
C LEU A 369 8.68 -15.33 3.52
N ILE A 370 9.33 -14.40 2.81
CA ILE A 370 9.67 -14.55 1.39
C ILE A 370 10.60 -15.74 1.20
N GLN A 371 11.70 -15.80 1.96
CA GLN A 371 12.72 -16.83 1.82
C GLN A 371 12.20 -18.23 2.22
N THR A 372 11.56 -18.33 3.38
CA THR A 372 11.18 -19.64 3.94
C THR A 372 9.89 -20.20 3.34
N ARG A 373 8.99 -19.34 2.83
CA ARG A 373 7.67 -19.76 2.33
C ARG A 373 7.48 -19.51 0.86
N LEU A 374 7.59 -18.25 0.43
CA LEU A 374 7.24 -17.85 -0.93
C LEU A 374 8.18 -18.52 -1.93
N GLN A 375 9.49 -18.37 -1.76
CA GLN A 375 10.51 -18.94 -2.65
C GLN A 375 10.50 -20.48 -2.65
N ARG A 376 10.12 -21.13 -1.55
CA ARG A 376 9.95 -22.59 -1.52
C ARG A 376 8.82 -23.05 -2.44
N ARG A 377 7.75 -22.26 -2.55
CA ARG A 377 6.59 -22.57 -3.40
C ARG A 377 6.70 -21.99 -4.81
N ARG A 378 7.58 -21.01 -4.99
CA ARG A 378 7.87 -20.32 -6.24
C ARG A 378 9.38 -20.23 -6.46
N PRO A 379 10.06 -21.35 -6.78
CA PRO A 379 11.51 -21.37 -6.91
C PRO A 379 12.04 -20.43 -7.99
N TRP A 380 11.25 -20.11 -9.02
CA TRP A 380 11.63 -19.14 -10.06
C TRP A 380 11.81 -17.72 -9.51
N LEU A 381 11.17 -17.36 -8.39
CA LEU A 381 11.42 -16.07 -7.74
C LEU A 381 12.81 -16.00 -7.10
N LYS A 382 13.47 -17.13 -6.83
CA LYS A 382 14.84 -17.13 -6.26
C LYS A 382 15.81 -16.42 -7.19
N GLN A 383 15.71 -16.69 -8.49
CA GLN A 383 16.54 -16.05 -9.52
C GLN A 383 16.40 -14.52 -9.52
N MET A 384 15.23 -14.01 -9.11
CA MET A 384 14.94 -12.59 -9.01
C MET A 384 15.52 -11.97 -7.73
N THR A 385 15.54 -12.74 -6.63
CA THR A 385 16.04 -12.27 -5.34
C THR A 385 17.55 -12.45 -5.15
N THR A 386 18.18 -13.32 -5.93
CA THR A 386 19.62 -13.65 -5.80
C THR A 386 20.42 -13.30 -7.06
N GLY A 387 19.78 -12.71 -8.06
CA GLY A 387 20.43 -12.35 -9.32
C GLY A 387 21.28 -11.09 -9.22
N ILE A 388 21.97 -10.76 -10.32
CA ILE A 388 22.85 -9.59 -10.51
C ILE A 388 22.14 -8.26 -10.14
N ALA A 389 20.81 -8.23 -10.17
CA ALA A 389 19.98 -7.06 -9.86
C ALA A 389 19.62 -6.87 -8.37
N GLY A 390 20.12 -7.71 -7.44
CA GLY A 390 19.90 -7.56 -6.00
C GLY A 390 18.62 -8.19 -5.45
N GLU A 391 18.34 -7.97 -4.16
CA GLU A 391 17.16 -8.48 -3.45
C GLU A 391 15.88 -7.78 -3.98
N TYR A 392 14.95 -8.53 -4.58
CA TYR A 392 13.70 -7.97 -5.11
C TYR A 392 12.42 -8.54 -4.43
N PRO A 393 11.47 -7.71 -3.98
CA PRO A 393 11.57 -6.25 -3.92
C PRO A 393 12.67 -5.82 -2.96
N CYS A 394 13.23 -4.63 -3.18
CA CYS A 394 14.25 -4.09 -2.31
C CYS A 394 13.60 -3.63 -1.00
N LEU A 395 13.88 -4.36 0.08
CA LEU A 395 13.29 -4.09 1.39
C LEU A 395 14.23 -3.19 2.21
N ILE A 396 13.80 -1.95 2.46
CA ILE A 396 14.61 -0.92 3.10
C ILE A 396 14.08 -0.69 4.52
N PRO A 397 14.88 -0.98 5.56
CA PRO A 397 14.49 -0.72 6.94
C PRO A 397 14.51 0.79 7.21
N VAL A 398 13.41 1.35 7.68
CA VAL A 398 13.27 2.77 8.03
C VAL A 398 12.10 2.99 8.99
N ASN A 399 12.24 3.92 9.94
CA ASN A 399 11.13 4.39 10.74
C ASN A 399 10.45 5.59 10.07
N LEU A 400 9.21 5.44 9.63
CA LEU A 400 8.48 6.52 8.96
C LEU A 400 8.09 7.69 9.89
N ASN A 401 8.21 7.56 11.21
CA ASN A 401 8.12 8.70 12.13
C ASN A 401 9.44 9.51 12.17
N ASP A 402 10.54 8.96 11.68
CA ASP A 402 11.79 9.71 11.46
C ASP A 402 11.82 10.20 10.01
N VAL A 403 11.41 11.46 9.83
CA VAL A 403 11.32 12.13 8.53
C VAL A 403 12.70 12.24 7.87
N ASN A 404 13.78 12.40 8.65
CA ASN A 404 15.14 12.51 8.11
C ASN A 404 15.69 11.16 7.65
N GLU A 405 15.47 10.10 8.45
CA GLU A 405 15.81 8.74 8.05
C GLU A 405 15.06 8.37 6.75
N THR A 406 13.78 8.74 6.66
CA THR A 406 12.96 8.53 5.47
C THR A 406 13.44 9.32 4.26
N ARG A 407 13.87 10.58 4.45
CA ARG A 407 14.50 11.39 3.41
C ARG A 407 15.73 10.70 2.84
N ASN A 408 16.66 10.32 3.71
CA ASN A 408 17.91 9.66 3.31
C ASN A 408 17.65 8.37 2.54
N ALA A 409 16.66 7.56 2.97
CA ALA A 409 16.27 6.35 2.27
C ALA A 409 15.71 6.65 0.86
N LEU A 410 14.85 7.65 0.73
CA LEU A 410 14.26 8.05 -0.55
C LEU A 410 15.31 8.66 -1.51
N GLU A 411 16.16 9.56 -1.02
CA GLU A 411 17.27 10.11 -1.79
C GLU A 411 18.22 9.00 -2.27
N GLY A 412 18.55 8.05 -1.38
CA GLY A 412 19.34 6.86 -1.72
C GLY A 412 18.72 6.05 -2.86
N ILE A 413 17.41 5.81 -2.84
CA ILE A 413 16.69 5.11 -3.93
C ILE A 413 16.78 5.87 -5.25
N LEU A 414 16.59 7.20 -5.22
CA LEU A 414 16.59 8.02 -6.42
C LEU A 414 17.99 8.18 -7.02
N GLN A 415 19.04 8.09 -6.19
CA GLN A 415 20.44 8.12 -6.59
C GLN A 415 20.93 6.82 -7.23
N ILE A 416 20.22 5.68 -7.05
CA ILE A 416 20.64 4.39 -7.63
C ILE A 416 20.75 4.57 -9.16
N PRO A 417 21.98 4.50 -9.72
CA PRO A 417 22.19 4.67 -11.15
C PRO A 417 21.37 3.62 -11.91
N SER A 418 20.93 3.96 -13.12
CA SER A 418 20.41 2.95 -14.04
C SER A 418 21.46 1.86 -14.15
N SER A 419 21.09 0.63 -13.79
CA SER A 419 22.04 -0.48 -13.69
C SER A 419 22.93 -0.49 -14.92
N PRO A 420 24.26 -0.59 -14.76
CA PRO A 420 25.16 -0.70 -15.90
C PRO A 420 24.67 -1.90 -16.70
N SER A 421 24.22 -1.65 -17.93
CA SER A 421 23.80 -2.71 -18.83
C SER A 421 24.97 -3.67 -18.94
N GLY A 422 24.84 -4.86 -18.35
CA GLY A 422 25.90 -5.86 -18.25
C GLY A 422 26.32 -6.48 -19.59
N ASP A 423 26.01 -5.83 -20.71
CA ASP A 423 26.71 -6.05 -21.97
C ASP A 423 27.99 -5.22 -21.91
N GLU A 424 29.01 -5.79 -21.25
CA GLU A 424 30.41 -5.33 -21.35
C GLU A 424 31.00 -5.57 -22.76
N THR A 425 30.18 -5.63 -23.80
CA THR A 425 30.65 -5.60 -25.18
C THR A 425 31.13 -4.18 -25.44
N GLY A 426 32.42 -3.97 -25.18
CA GLY A 426 33.08 -2.67 -25.02
C GLY A 426 33.22 -1.80 -26.26
N ASP A 427 32.20 -1.73 -27.09
CA ASP A 427 32.09 -0.70 -28.14
C ASP A 427 30.98 0.28 -27.73
N ASP A 428 31.40 1.55 -27.60
CA ASP A 428 30.57 2.74 -27.49
C ASP A 428 29.92 3.03 -26.12
N ASN A 429 30.78 3.46 -25.18
CA ASN A 429 30.39 4.44 -24.16
C ASN A 429 29.81 5.67 -24.88
N ILE A 430 28.50 5.69 -25.12
CA ILE A 430 27.77 6.90 -25.52
C ILE A 430 27.29 7.56 -24.22
N PRO A 431 28.08 8.48 -23.61
CA PRO A 431 27.61 9.25 -22.47
C PRO A 431 26.41 10.11 -22.91
N GLY A 432 25.28 9.99 -22.21
CA GLY A 432 24.19 10.97 -22.31
C GLY A 432 22.81 10.46 -22.72
N CYS A 433 22.53 9.16 -22.67
CA CYS A 433 21.14 8.70 -22.73
C CYS A 433 20.54 8.65 -21.33
N ASP A 434 20.05 9.79 -20.83
CA ASP A 434 19.27 9.81 -19.60
C ASP A 434 17.94 9.07 -19.82
N ASP A 435 17.66 8.11 -18.93
CA ASP A 435 16.38 7.39 -18.94
C ASP A 435 15.24 8.31 -18.46
N ASP A 436 14.07 8.19 -19.08
CA ASP A 436 12.84 8.79 -18.56
C ASP A 436 12.35 7.95 -17.36
N ILE A 437 12.36 8.55 -16.17
CA ILE A 437 12.06 7.87 -14.90
C ILE A 437 10.70 8.30 -14.37
N THR A 438 9.79 7.34 -14.21
CA THR A 438 8.51 7.54 -13.51
C THR A 438 8.56 6.95 -12.11
N ASN A 439 8.37 7.78 -11.10
CA ASN A 439 8.35 7.38 -9.69
C ASN A 439 6.89 7.31 -9.18
N ILE A 440 6.49 6.19 -8.60
CA ILE A 440 5.15 5.95 -8.05
C ILE A 440 5.29 5.65 -6.56
N ILE A 441 4.92 6.60 -5.71
CA ILE A 441 4.94 6.47 -4.25
C ILE A 441 3.57 5.98 -3.77
N LEU A 442 3.57 5.00 -2.87
CA LEU A 442 2.36 4.30 -2.43
C LEU A 442 2.22 4.25 -0.91
N PHE A 443 1.07 4.67 -0.39
CA PHE A 443 0.70 4.52 1.03
C PHE A 443 -0.58 3.69 1.20
N GLU A 444 -0.58 2.63 2.01
CA GLU A 444 -1.78 1.81 2.27
C GLU A 444 -1.98 1.53 3.76
N GLY A 445 -2.72 2.39 4.46
CA GLY A 445 -3.10 2.17 5.86
C GLY A 445 -1.91 2.24 6.82
N VAL A 446 -1.02 3.19 6.58
CA VAL A 446 0.23 3.47 7.30
C VAL A 446 0.10 4.80 8.03
N MET A 447 -0.37 5.85 7.34
CA MET A 447 -0.49 7.21 7.90
C MET A 447 -1.41 7.26 9.13
N ILE A 448 -2.41 6.38 9.19
CA ILE A 448 -3.27 6.19 10.39
C ILE A 448 -2.53 5.81 11.69
N TYR A 449 -1.28 5.37 11.60
CA TYR A 449 -0.47 4.92 12.74
C TYR A 449 0.75 5.81 13.02
N LEU A 450 0.96 6.84 12.22
CA LEU A 450 2.06 7.78 12.40
C LEU A 450 1.68 8.86 13.43
N ASP A 451 2.69 9.50 13.98
CA ASP A 451 2.49 10.60 14.92
C ASP A 451 1.82 11.81 14.23
N GLU A 452 1.18 12.67 15.02
CA GLU A 452 0.49 13.85 14.50
C GLU A 452 1.47 14.75 13.70
N GLY A 453 1.03 15.22 12.53
CA GLY A 453 1.86 16.01 11.61
C GLY A 453 2.78 15.19 10.70
N ILE A 454 3.18 13.96 11.08
CA ILE A 454 4.07 13.13 10.25
C ILE A 454 3.48 12.82 8.87
N PRO A 455 2.19 12.45 8.70
CA PRO A 455 1.63 12.23 7.37
C PRO A 455 1.79 13.41 6.42
N HIS A 456 1.60 14.64 6.91
CA HIS A 456 1.78 15.87 6.12
C HIS A 456 3.25 16.05 5.73
N SER A 457 4.16 15.94 6.70
CA SER A 457 5.60 16.06 6.47
C SER A 457 6.12 15.01 5.47
N LEU A 458 5.61 13.78 5.51
CA LEU A 458 5.99 12.74 4.55
C LEU A 458 5.49 13.05 3.14
N LEU A 459 4.27 13.56 2.98
CA LEU A 459 3.75 13.99 1.68
C LEU A 459 4.62 15.09 1.08
N GLN A 460 4.95 16.10 1.89
CA GLN A 460 5.81 17.21 1.49
C GLN A 460 7.21 16.72 1.12
N LEU A 461 7.85 15.94 1.99
CA LEU A 461 9.17 15.35 1.75
C LEU A 461 9.22 14.57 0.44
N CYS A 462 8.23 13.72 0.18
CA CYS A 462 8.17 12.96 -1.06
C CYS A 462 8.15 13.86 -2.31
N SER A 463 7.44 15.00 -2.25
CA SER A 463 7.41 15.96 -3.34
C SER A 463 8.74 16.72 -3.49
N ASP A 464 9.35 17.12 -2.37
CA ASP A 464 10.58 17.91 -2.36
C ASP A 464 11.74 17.10 -2.93
N VAL A 465 11.93 15.85 -2.46
CA VAL A 465 12.98 14.94 -2.92
C VAL A 465 12.86 14.65 -4.42
N LEU A 466 11.64 14.51 -4.96
CA LEU A 466 11.43 14.32 -6.40
C LEU A 466 11.72 15.59 -7.20
N ASN A 467 11.29 16.76 -6.72
CA ASN A 467 11.54 18.06 -7.35
C ASN A 467 13.03 18.43 -7.35
N GLU A 468 13.73 18.19 -6.24
CA GLU A 468 15.19 18.38 -6.14
C GLU A 468 15.93 17.57 -7.21
N ARG A 469 15.48 16.32 -7.45
CA ARG A 469 16.06 15.48 -8.49
C ARG A 469 15.82 16.04 -9.90
N ILE A 470 14.60 16.50 -10.18
CA ILE A 470 14.25 17.13 -11.47
C ILE A 470 15.07 18.41 -11.69
N ASN A 471 15.22 19.24 -10.66
CA ASN A 471 15.97 20.49 -10.75
C ASN A 471 17.47 20.25 -10.95
N THR A 472 18.02 19.22 -10.30
CA THR A 472 19.44 18.84 -10.46
C THR A 472 19.75 18.41 -11.89
N SER A 473 18.81 17.72 -12.57
CA SER A 473 18.97 17.38 -13.99
C SER A 473 18.92 18.58 -14.94
N MET A 474 18.48 19.75 -14.49
CA MET A 474 18.42 20.98 -15.29
C MET A 474 19.61 21.93 -15.06
N ALA A 475 20.62 21.53 -14.27
CA ALA A 475 21.75 22.39 -13.95
C ALA A 475 22.51 22.84 -15.22
N PRO A 476 22.90 24.12 -15.33
CA PRO A 476 23.58 24.66 -16.51
C PRO A 476 24.92 23.93 -16.74
N GLY A 477 25.00 23.20 -17.85
CA GLY A 477 26.15 22.35 -18.19
C GLY A 477 25.81 20.86 -18.32
N ALA A 478 24.65 20.42 -17.81
CA ALA A 478 24.08 19.15 -18.24
C ALA A 478 23.71 19.27 -19.73
N SER A 479 24.11 18.28 -20.53
CA SER A 479 23.71 18.19 -21.94
C SER A 479 22.19 18.35 -22.03
N SER A 480 21.71 19.06 -23.04
CA SER A 480 20.30 19.41 -23.24
C SER A 480 19.35 18.21 -23.47
N SER A 481 19.75 17.00 -23.09
CA SER A 481 18.89 15.83 -22.98
C SER A 481 17.94 16.03 -21.80
N SER A 482 16.76 16.56 -22.07
CA SER A 482 15.68 16.71 -21.10
C SER A 482 15.22 15.34 -20.57
N SER A 483 15.85 14.83 -19.51
CA SER A 483 15.32 13.67 -18.78
C SER A 483 14.00 14.09 -18.13
N SER A 484 12.90 13.47 -18.55
CA SER A 484 11.58 13.76 -18.00
C SER A 484 11.31 12.85 -16.80
N SER A 485 11.83 13.24 -15.63
CA SER A 485 11.46 12.55 -14.39
C SER A 485 10.05 12.96 -13.98
N SER A 486 9.16 11.98 -13.80
CA SER A 486 7.78 12.20 -13.33
C SER A 486 7.54 11.56 -11.97
N GLY A 487 6.58 12.11 -11.22
CA GLY A 487 6.23 11.67 -9.88
C GLY A 487 4.72 11.51 -9.69
N TYR A 488 4.31 10.38 -9.12
CA TYR A 488 2.93 10.06 -8.78
C TYR A 488 2.84 9.59 -7.33
N LEU A 489 1.74 9.95 -6.69
CA LEU A 489 1.36 9.51 -5.35
C LEU A 489 0.05 8.73 -5.45
N CYS A 490 0.03 7.52 -4.91
CA CYS A 490 -1.17 6.71 -4.74
C CYS A 490 -1.37 6.43 -3.25
N PHE A 491 -2.57 6.59 -2.73
CA PHE A 491 -2.83 6.31 -1.31
C PHE A 491 -4.21 5.74 -1.04
N ALA A 492 -4.29 4.92 0.01
CA ALA A 492 -5.54 4.41 0.59
C ALA A 492 -5.42 4.40 2.13
N ASP A 493 -5.57 5.59 2.73
CA ASP A 493 -5.18 5.88 4.10
C ASP A 493 -6.15 6.83 4.82
N ARG A 494 -5.74 7.37 5.96
CA ARG A 494 -6.38 8.51 6.62
C ARG A 494 -5.41 9.68 6.65
N LEU A 495 -5.95 10.84 6.33
CA LEU A 495 -5.28 12.12 6.44
C LEU A 495 -6.07 12.92 7.46
N ASP A 496 -5.47 13.27 8.59
CA ASP A 496 -6.22 13.89 9.68
C ASP A 496 -6.70 15.31 9.38
N ASN A 497 -5.98 16.00 8.50
CA ASN A 497 -6.31 17.32 7.98
C ASN A 497 -7.51 17.33 7.02
N ILE A 498 -7.94 16.15 6.54
CA ILE A 498 -9.08 16.02 5.64
C ILE A 498 -10.28 15.46 6.43
N PRO A 499 -11.26 16.30 6.77
CA PRO A 499 -12.44 15.88 7.50
C PRO A 499 -13.34 15.01 6.61
N GLY A 500 -13.66 13.81 7.11
CA GLY A 500 -14.61 12.91 6.44
C GLY A 500 -14.13 12.43 5.07
N GLY A 501 -14.68 12.98 4.00
CA GLY A 501 -14.32 12.68 2.61
C GLY A 501 -14.28 13.92 1.73
N ASP A 502 -14.09 15.10 2.35
CA ASP A 502 -14.09 16.41 1.71
C ASP A 502 -12.99 16.52 0.63
N ILE A 503 -13.42 16.70 -0.62
CA ILE A 503 -12.54 16.78 -1.78
C ILE A 503 -11.83 18.14 -1.87
N ASP A 504 -12.45 19.22 -1.40
CA ASP A 504 -11.86 20.55 -1.44
C ASP A 504 -10.72 20.64 -0.41
N ALA A 505 -10.95 20.10 0.78
CA ALA A 505 -9.90 19.92 1.78
C ALA A 505 -8.76 19.02 1.27
N ALA A 506 -9.08 17.97 0.49
CA ALA A 506 -8.07 17.12 -0.13
C ALA A 506 -7.24 17.86 -1.19
N HIS A 507 -7.86 18.70 -2.00
CA HIS A 507 -7.16 19.56 -2.95
C HIS A 507 -6.20 20.52 -2.24
N VAL A 508 -6.66 21.17 -1.15
CA VAL A 508 -5.82 22.09 -0.36
C VAL A 508 -4.64 21.37 0.28
N GLU A 509 -4.88 20.25 0.96
CA GLU A 509 -3.83 19.46 1.63
C GLU A 509 -2.76 18.98 0.63
N LEU A 510 -3.18 18.37 -0.49
CA LEU A 510 -2.25 17.87 -1.48
C LEU A 510 -1.52 19.01 -2.21
N ALA A 511 -2.21 20.10 -2.54
CA ALA A 511 -1.59 21.28 -3.15
C ALA A 511 -0.50 21.88 -2.25
N SER A 512 -0.76 21.97 -0.94
CA SER A 512 0.20 22.51 0.03
C SER A 512 1.46 21.67 0.19
N THR A 513 1.38 20.37 -0.15
CA THR A 513 2.48 19.41 -0.07
C THR A 513 3.11 19.12 -1.44
N GLY A 514 2.88 19.97 -2.45
CA GLY A 514 3.51 19.85 -3.77
C GLY A 514 2.83 18.87 -4.74
N TRP A 515 1.62 18.41 -4.42
CA TRP A 515 0.87 17.43 -5.21
C TRP A 515 -0.38 18.04 -5.86
N GLU A 516 -0.72 17.54 -7.05
CA GLU A 516 -1.95 17.83 -7.77
C GLU A 516 -2.86 16.62 -7.73
N LEU A 517 -3.99 16.72 -7.03
CA LEU A 517 -4.98 15.64 -6.91
C LEU A 517 -5.62 15.34 -8.28
N LEU A 518 -5.50 14.10 -8.75
CA LEU A 518 -6.05 13.60 -10.01
C LEU A 518 -7.32 12.76 -9.83
N ASP A 519 -7.36 11.92 -8.81
CA ASP A 519 -8.50 11.04 -8.50
C ASP A 519 -8.72 10.99 -6.99
N TRP A 520 -9.99 10.95 -6.58
CA TRP A 520 -10.39 10.95 -5.17
C TRP A 520 -11.61 10.07 -4.97
N LEU A 521 -11.49 9.10 -4.06
CA LEU A 521 -12.54 8.16 -3.71
C LEU A 521 -12.64 8.00 -2.19
N PRO A 522 -13.50 8.78 -1.51
CA PRO A 522 -13.72 8.61 -0.09
C PRO A 522 -14.52 7.32 0.15
N LYS A 523 -14.22 6.64 1.25
CA LYS A 523 -14.91 5.41 1.64
C LYS A 523 -15.06 5.31 3.16
N PRO A 524 -15.95 4.45 3.66
CA PRO A 524 -16.11 4.29 5.09
C PRO A 524 -14.94 3.50 5.70
N GLY A 525 -14.78 3.65 7.02
CA GLY A 525 -13.77 2.95 7.82
C GLY A 525 -12.62 3.84 8.27
N LEU A 526 -11.55 3.22 8.79
CA LEU A 526 -10.43 3.95 9.37
C LEU A 526 -9.55 4.62 8.30
N ALA A 527 -9.13 3.85 7.28
CA ALA A 527 -8.49 4.37 6.07
C ALA A 527 -9.58 4.82 5.09
N ARG A 528 -10.04 6.06 5.23
CA ARG A 528 -11.23 6.60 4.58
C ARG A 528 -10.93 7.35 3.28
N HIS A 529 -9.69 7.74 3.04
CA HIS A 529 -9.27 8.49 1.87
C HIS A 529 -8.56 7.57 0.91
N MET A 530 -8.98 7.57 -0.35
CA MET A 530 -8.22 6.93 -1.42
C MET A 530 -8.03 7.96 -2.52
N GLY A 531 -6.81 8.10 -3.01
CA GLY A 531 -6.50 9.17 -3.96
C GLY A 531 -5.31 8.85 -4.84
N VAL A 532 -5.25 9.53 -5.98
CA VAL A 532 -4.11 9.59 -6.88
C VAL A 532 -3.76 11.05 -7.07
N ALA A 533 -2.48 11.38 -6.95
CA ALA A 533 -1.97 12.72 -7.22
C ALA A 533 -0.72 12.66 -8.09
N ARG A 534 -0.47 13.73 -8.82
CA ARG A 534 0.73 13.94 -9.64
C ARG A 534 1.60 15.02 -9.00
N LEU A 535 2.91 14.88 -9.11
CA LEU A 535 3.85 15.91 -8.66
C LEU A 535 3.61 17.21 -9.45
N ARG A 536 3.44 18.32 -8.74
CA ARG A 536 3.38 19.64 -9.40
C ARG A 536 4.76 20.05 -9.87
N THR A 537 4.91 20.28 -11.16
CA THR A 537 6.10 20.95 -11.72
C THR A 537 6.09 22.40 -11.22
N ARG A 538 7.14 22.78 -10.48
CA ARG A 538 7.31 24.15 -9.97
C ARG A 538 7.65 25.13 -11.09
#